data_AF-A0A2D2B183-F1
#
_entry.id   AF-A0A2D2B183-F1
#
_cell.length_a   1.000
_cell.length_b   1.000
_cell.length_c   1.000
_cell.angle_alpha   90.00
_cell.angle_beta   90.00
_cell.angle_gamma   90.00
#
_symmetry.space_group_name_H-M   'P 1'
#
loop_
_entity.id
_entity.type
_entity.pdbx_description
1 polymer ?
#
loop_
_entity_poly.entity_id
_entity_poly.type
_entity_poly.pdbx_seq_one_letter_code
_entity_poly.pdbx_strand_id
1 'polypeptide(L)'
;MSAEDGKRRLFLLRAPDEPDALPRVLNVVALLQARIRRIEAEPVGDGLSIRLEIEDAGEDKAEALARRLEASPFVRRLAFGWQGGLSPAN
;
A
#
# COMPACT_ATOMS: atom_id res chain seq x y z
N MET A 1 3.40 27.59 3.35
CA MET A 1 4.26 26.76 4.21
C MET A 1 3.39 26.20 5.33
N SER A 2 3.22 24.88 5.37
CA SER A 2 3.37 24.09 6.60
C SER A 2 3.94 22.75 6.18
N ALA A 3 5.20 22.51 6.48
CA ALA A 3 5.92 21.25 6.21
C ALA A 3 5.46 20.11 7.16
N GLU A 4 4.26 20.23 7.73
CA GLU A 4 3.61 19.33 8.67
C GLU A 4 2.42 18.58 8.06
N ASP A 5 2.31 18.55 6.73
CA ASP A 5 1.45 17.60 6.03
C ASP A 5 2.12 16.23 6.12
N GLY A 6 1.88 15.57 7.26
CA GLY A 6 2.66 14.50 7.85
C GLY A 6 3.18 13.46 6.87
N LYS A 7 4.43 13.06 7.08
CA LYS A 7 5.12 11.96 6.39
C LYS A 7 4.15 10.82 6.07
N ARG A 8 3.87 10.59 4.78
CA ARG A 8 2.95 9.53 4.32
C ARG A 8 3.74 8.40 3.71
N ARG A 9 3.38 7.18 4.09
CA ARG A 9 3.90 5.98 3.44
C ARG A 9 2.99 5.67 2.25
N LEU A 10 3.61 5.40 1.12
CA LEU A 10 2.94 5.05 -0.12
C LEU A 10 3.26 3.60 -0.46
N PHE A 11 2.22 2.84 -0.76
CA PHE A 11 2.29 1.47 -1.24
C PHE A 11 1.61 1.43 -2.61
N LEU A 12 2.29 0.85 -3.59
CA LEU A 12 1.79 0.58 -4.93
C LEU A 12 1.73 -0.93 -5.09
N LEU A 13 0.54 -1.45 -5.35
CA LEU A 13 0.30 -2.88 -5.44
C LEU A 13 -0.27 -3.24 -6.82
N ARG A 14 0.11 -4.44 -7.30
CA ARG A 14 -0.58 -5.12 -8.39
C ARG A 14 -1.24 -6.37 -7.83
N ALA A 15 -2.52 -6.53 -8.12
CA ALA A 15 -3.33 -7.68 -7.74
C ALA A 15 -3.98 -8.33 -8.98
N PRO A 16 -4.45 -9.58 -8.89
CA PRO A 16 -5.31 -10.16 -9.92
C PRO A 16 -6.63 -9.38 -10.04
N ASP A 17 -7.27 -9.50 -11.21
CA ASP A 17 -8.61 -8.96 -11.44
C ASP A 17 -9.66 -9.88 -10.81
N GLU A 18 -9.69 -9.86 -9.47
CA GLU A 18 -10.63 -10.63 -8.65
C GLU A 18 -11.52 -9.67 -7.86
N PRO A 19 -12.84 -9.95 -7.71
CA PRO A 19 -13.77 -9.07 -7.00
C PRO A 19 -13.37 -8.73 -5.56
N ASP A 20 -12.59 -9.59 -4.91
CA ASP A 20 -12.17 -9.45 -3.52
C ASP A 20 -10.71 -8.96 -3.36
N ALA A 21 -10.02 -8.62 -4.45
CA ALA A 21 -8.63 -8.14 -4.39
C ALA A 21 -8.45 -6.90 -3.50
N LEU A 22 -9.28 -5.88 -3.70
CA LEU A 22 -9.26 -4.65 -2.88
C LEU A 22 -9.64 -4.93 -1.41
N PRO A 23 -10.75 -5.64 -1.11
CA PRO A 23 -11.06 -6.08 0.25
C PRO A 23 -9.92 -6.83 0.95
N ARG A 24 -9.20 -7.71 0.26
CA ARG A 24 -8.06 -8.45 0.82
C ARG A 24 -6.90 -7.53 1.21
N VAL A 25 -6.57 -6.54 0.36
CA VAL A 25 -5.56 -5.51 0.72
C VAL A 25 -6.02 -4.72 1.95
N LEU A 26 -7.27 -4.26 1.97
CA LEU A 26 -7.82 -3.50 3.09
C LEU A 26 -7.80 -4.30 4.40
N ASN A 27 -8.05 -5.60 4.35
CA ASN A 27 -7.97 -6.48 5.51
C ASN A 27 -6.55 -6.53 6.11
N VAL A 28 -5.51 -6.62 5.26
CA VAL A 28 -4.11 -6.59 5.73
C VAL A 28 -3.77 -5.27 6.41
N VAL A 29 -4.22 -4.15 5.84
CA VAL A 29 -4.02 -2.81 6.40
C VAL A 29 -4.74 -2.66 7.75
N ALA A 30 -5.96 -3.18 7.85
CA ALA A 30 -6.76 -3.16 9.07
C ALA A 30 -6.12 -3.97 10.22
N LEU A 31 -5.55 -5.15 9.92
CA LEU A 31 -4.86 -5.98 10.90
C LEU A 31 -3.66 -5.30 11.55
N LEU A 32 -3.00 -4.39 10.83
CA LEU A 32 -1.86 -3.62 11.34
C LEU A 32 -2.28 -2.25 11.87
N GLN A 33 -3.59 -1.98 11.93
CA GLN A 33 -4.18 -0.74 12.44
C GLN A 33 -3.58 0.51 11.79
N ALA A 34 -3.20 0.41 10.50
CA ALA A 34 -2.63 1.53 9.76
C ALA A 34 -3.74 2.51 9.35
N ARG A 35 -3.48 3.81 9.56
CA ARG A 35 -4.46 4.87 9.28
C ARG A 35 -4.40 5.28 7.82
N ILE A 36 -5.39 4.83 7.05
CA ILE A 36 -5.52 5.12 5.62
C ILE A 36 -5.83 6.60 5.41
N ARG A 37 -5.11 7.24 4.48
CA ARG A 37 -5.34 8.62 4.04
C ARG A 37 -5.90 8.71 2.64
N ARG A 38 -5.44 7.84 1.74
CA ARG A 38 -5.94 7.74 0.38
C ARG A 38 -5.86 6.30 -0.07
N ILE A 39 -6.89 5.87 -0.78
CA ILE A 39 -6.87 4.62 -1.51
C ILE A 39 -7.46 4.86 -2.90
N GLU A 40 -6.76 4.36 -3.91
CA GLU A 40 -7.22 4.35 -5.29
C GLU A 40 -7.02 2.96 -5.84
N ALA A 41 -8.02 2.49 -6.58
CA ALA A 41 -7.98 1.20 -7.24
C ALA A 41 -8.48 1.41 -8.65
N GLU A 42 -7.68 1.00 -9.63
CA GLU A 42 -8.01 1.12 -11.04
C GLU A 42 -7.68 -0.20 -11.76
N PRO A 43 -8.57 -0.67 -12.65
CA PRO A 43 -8.24 -1.80 -13.53
C PRO A 43 -7.05 -1.44 -14.43
N VAL A 44 -6.05 -2.31 -14.53
CA VAL A 44 -4.91 -2.13 -15.45
C VAL A 44 -4.50 -3.46 -16.05
N GLY A 45 -4.76 -3.63 -17.35
CA GLY A 45 -4.49 -4.87 -18.06
C GLY A 45 -5.40 -5.99 -17.56
N ASP A 46 -4.81 -7.10 -17.13
CA ASP A 46 -5.48 -8.30 -16.58
C ASP A 46 -5.59 -8.29 -15.05
N GLY A 47 -5.46 -7.11 -14.42
CA GLY A 47 -5.35 -6.99 -12.98
C GLY A 47 -5.81 -5.65 -12.42
N LEU A 48 -5.61 -5.50 -11.12
CA LEU A 48 -5.95 -4.30 -10.37
C LEU A 48 -4.66 -3.59 -9.91
N SER A 49 -4.57 -2.29 -10.20
CA SER A 49 -3.55 -1.41 -9.64
C SER A 49 -4.12 -0.71 -8.43
N ILE A 50 -3.44 -0.82 -7.28
CA ILE A 50 -3.88 -0.20 -6.03
C ILE A 50 -2.81 0.75 -5.54
N ARG A 51 -3.21 2.01 -5.33
CA ARG A 51 -2.43 3.03 -4.64
C ARG A 51 -2.97 3.16 -3.22
N LEU A 52 -2.11 2.96 -2.23
CA LEU A 52 -2.46 3.10 -0.82
C LEU A 52 -1.51 4.10 -0.16
N GLU A 53 -2.08 5.18 0.38
CA GLU A 53 -1.37 6.12 1.25
C GLU A 53 -1.86 5.96 2.68
N ILE A 54 -0.92 5.77 3.60
CA ILE A 54 -1.19 5.73 5.03
C ILE A 54 -0.39 6.81 5.76
N GLU A 55 -0.86 7.21 6.93
CA GLU A 55 -0.03 7.95 7.88
C GLU A 55 1.20 7.14 8.27
N ASP A 56 2.36 7.79 8.36
CA ASP A 56 3.53 7.18 8.98
C ASP A 56 3.30 7.01 10.49
N ALA A 57 3.40 5.77 10.95
CA ALA A 57 3.29 5.40 12.36
C ALA A 57 4.61 4.81 12.91
N GLY A 58 5.72 5.09 12.22
CA GLY A 58 7.03 4.52 12.46
C GLY A 58 7.48 3.56 11.35
N GLU A 59 8.79 3.47 11.16
CA GLU A 59 9.41 2.64 10.11
C GLU A 59 9.08 1.16 10.27
N ASP A 60 9.15 0.63 11.50
CA ASP A 60 8.84 -0.77 11.79
C ASP A 60 7.42 -1.17 11.35
N LYS A 61 6.44 -0.27 11.51
CA LYS A 61 5.06 -0.52 11.12
C LYS A 61 4.87 -0.49 9.61
N ALA A 62 5.55 0.45 8.93
CA ALA A 62 5.53 0.52 7.48
C ALA A 62 6.16 -0.73 6.86
N GLU A 63 7.29 -1.19 7.42
CA GLU A 63 7.97 -2.40 6.97
C GLU A 63 7.15 -3.65 7.29
N ALA A 64 6.53 -3.75 8.47
CA ALA A 64 5.64 -4.86 8.80
C ALA A 64 4.47 -4.96 7.82
N LEU A 65 3.89 -3.81 7.41
CA LEU A 65 2.84 -3.78 6.39
C LEU A 65 3.36 -4.22 5.03
N ALA A 66 4.53 -3.73 4.60
CA ALA A 66 5.14 -4.15 3.35
C ALA A 66 5.36 -5.66 3.32
N ARG A 67 5.99 -6.22 4.37
CA ARG A 67 6.24 -7.67 4.49
C ARG A 67 4.96 -8.49 4.48
N ARG A 68 3.89 -8.00 5.12
CA ARG A 68 2.60 -8.71 5.17
C ARG A 68 1.90 -8.71 3.81
N LEU A 69 1.96 -7.59 3.09
CA LEU A 69 1.43 -7.46 1.74
C LEU A 69 2.23 -8.32 0.75
N GLU A 70 3.56 -8.30 0.84
CA GLU A 70 4.44 -9.12 0.00
C GLU A 70 4.25 -10.62 0.23
N ALA A 71 4.02 -11.04 1.48
CA ALA A 71 3.71 -12.43 1.81
C ALA A 71 2.28 -12.86 1.42
N SER A 72 1.45 -11.95 0.91
CA SER A 72 0.08 -12.25 0.54
C SER A 72 0.00 -12.83 -0.89
N PRO A 73 -0.57 -14.02 -1.10
CA PRO A 73 -0.53 -14.71 -2.39
C PRO A 73 -1.27 -13.99 -3.53
N PHE A 74 -2.16 -13.04 -3.19
CA PHE A 74 -2.89 -12.22 -4.16
C PHE A 74 -2.14 -10.94 -4.56
N VAL A 75 -0.98 -10.66 -3.97
CA VAL A 75 -0.12 -9.52 -4.37
C VAL A 75 0.88 -10.00 -5.40
N ARG A 76 0.73 -9.55 -6.64
CA ARG A 76 1.62 -9.89 -7.76
C ARG A 76 2.90 -9.05 -7.76
N ARG A 77 2.80 -7.78 -7.37
CA ARG A 77 3.92 -6.84 -7.22
C ARG A 77 3.64 -5.82 -6.13
N LEU A 78 4.68 -5.39 -5.44
CA LEU A 78 4.64 -4.36 -4.43
C LEU A 78 5.82 -3.40 -4.62
N ALA A 79 5.55 -2.10 -4.54
CA ALA A 79 6.56 -1.08 -4.27
C ALA A 79 6.08 -0.25 -3.08
N PHE A 80 6.98 0.13 -2.19
CA PHE A 80 6.63 0.98 -1.06
C PHE A 80 7.73 1.99 -0.74
N GLY A 81 7.34 3.11 -0.14
CA GLY A 81 8.27 4.16 0.22
C GLY A 81 7.56 5.39 0.72
N TRP A 82 8.21 6.54 0.57
CA TRP A 82 7.60 7.83 0.88
C TRP A 82 6.78 8.32 -0.31
N GLN A 83 5.62 8.95 -0.04
CA GLN A 83 4.75 9.48 -1.09
C GLN A 83 5.46 10.48 -2.05
N GLY A 84 6.50 11.18 -1.57
CA GLY A 84 7.32 12.11 -2.35
C GLY A 84 8.67 11.57 -2.84
N GLY A 85 8.97 10.28 -2.67
CA GLY A 85 10.31 9.73 -2.94
C GLY A 85 10.33 8.23 -3.23
N LEU A 86 9.35 7.72 -3.99
CA LEU A 86 9.31 6.30 -4.36
C LEU A 86 10.62 5.88 -5.04
N SER A 87 11.34 5.00 -4.37
CA SER A 87 12.46 4.22 -4.92
C SER A 87 11.92 2.83 -5.27
N PRO A 88 12.26 2.25 -6.45
CA PRO A 88 11.82 0.90 -6.80
C PRO A 88 12.39 -0.13 -5.81
N ALA A 89 11.57 -1.10 -5.40
CA ALA A 89 12.05 -2.29 -4.69
C ALA A 89 12.74 -3.20 -5.72
N ASN A 90 14.01 -3.54 -5.46
CA ASN A 90 14.82 -4.46 -6.27
C ASN A 90 14.39 -5.91 -6.07
#